data_AF-A0A1S1XYG1-F1
#
_entry.id   AF-A0A1S1XYG1-F1
#
_cell.length_a   1.000
_cell.length_b   1.000
_cell.length_c   1.000
_cell.angle_alpha   90.00
_cell.angle_beta   90.00
_cell.angle_gamma   90.00
#
_symmetry.space_group_name_H-M   'P 1'
#
loop_
_entity.id
_entity.type
_entity.pdbx_description
1 polymer ?
#
loop_
_entity_poly.entity_id
_entity_poly.type
_entity_poly.pdbx_seq_one_letter_code
_entity_poly.pdbx_strand_id
1 'polypeptide(L)'
;MFIWLWSLKDYVKKYVVKRGKNKDWVEIKVNGDPYLCICADLANALKHGGLDQNPRFTSRSGKSPQLGVLTYQVPQKAIGSLCIGAYDVNVMITNPKFVNLEMIVLGEDGKKLGDAFKYLEYALKAWEKIVNDAGKVV
;
A
#
# COMPACT_ATOMS: atom_id res chain seq x y z
N MET A 1 -5.96 -0.17 -3.41
CA MET A 1 -4.95 0.90 -3.56
C MET A 1 -3.55 0.37 -3.89
N PHE A 2 -3.04 -0.68 -3.22
CA PHE A 2 -1.74 -1.30 -3.54
C PHE A 2 -1.56 -1.67 -5.02
N ILE A 3 -2.56 -2.31 -5.63
CA ILE A 3 -2.57 -2.65 -7.06
C ILE A 3 -2.26 -1.43 -7.95
N TRP A 4 -2.91 -0.29 -7.66
CA TRP A 4 -2.79 0.96 -8.42
C TRP A 4 -1.42 1.61 -8.23
N LEU A 5 -0.97 1.73 -6.98
CA LEU A 5 0.39 2.23 -6.69
C LEU A 5 1.47 1.32 -7.29
N TRP A 6 1.22 0.02 -7.40
CA TRP A 6 2.16 -0.88 -8.06
C TRP A 6 2.14 -0.74 -9.58
N SER A 7 0.97 -0.50 -10.17
CA SER A 7 0.87 -0.17 -11.61
C SER A 7 1.58 1.14 -11.96
N LEU A 8 1.76 2.08 -11.01
CA LEU A 8 2.57 3.29 -11.21
C LEU A 8 4.01 2.97 -11.59
N LYS A 9 4.58 1.86 -11.11
CA LYS A 9 5.94 1.41 -11.44
C LYS A 9 6.21 1.40 -12.94
N ASP A 10 5.26 0.93 -13.74
CA ASP A 10 5.44 0.80 -15.18
C ASP A 10 5.46 2.18 -15.87
N TYR A 11 4.72 3.16 -15.35
CA TYR A 11 4.81 4.55 -15.79
C TYR A 11 6.13 5.18 -15.40
N VAL A 12 6.60 4.96 -14.16
CA VAL A 12 7.90 5.43 -13.69
C VAL A 12 9.03 4.85 -14.53
N LYS A 13 9.00 3.56 -14.86
CA LYS A 13 9.96 2.94 -15.78
C LYS A 13 10.01 3.63 -17.14
N LYS A 14 8.86 3.96 -17.73
CA LYS A 14 8.80 4.72 -18.99
C LYS A 14 9.37 6.13 -18.81
N TYR A 15 9.08 6.78 -17.70
CA TYR A 15 9.57 8.12 -17.38
C TYR A 15 11.10 8.17 -17.24
N VAL A 16 11.71 7.24 -16.48
CA VAL A 16 13.15 7.26 -16.24
C VAL A 16 13.96 6.93 -17.50
N VAL A 17 13.42 6.11 -18.41
CA VAL A 17 14.05 5.81 -19.72
C VAL A 17 14.15 7.07 -20.57
N LYS A 18 13.12 7.92 -20.57
CA LYS A 18 13.17 9.23 -21.25
C LYS A 18 14.21 10.19 -20.65
N ARG A 19 14.69 9.90 -19.44
CA ARG A 19 15.72 10.68 -18.72
C ARG A 19 17.09 9.99 -18.74
N GLY A 20 17.30 9.01 -19.62
CA GLY A 20 18.60 8.34 -19.80
C GLY A 20 18.92 7.27 -18.76
N LYS A 21 17.98 6.86 -17.90
CA LYS A 21 18.17 5.77 -16.94
C LYS A 21 17.60 4.45 -17.48
N ASN A 22 18.19 3.32 -17.09
CA ASN A 22 17.62 2.00 -17.41
C ASN A 22 16.40 1.68 -16.51
N LYS A 23 15.44 0.88 -17.00
CA LYS A 23 14.31 0.33 -16.23
C LYS A 23 14.77 -0.43 -14.98
N ASP A 24 15.93 -1.08 -15.04
CA ASP A 24 16.50 -1.82 -13.91
C ASP A 24 16.85 -0.90 -12.74
N TRP A 25 17.14 0.37 -13.01
CA TRP A 25 17.36 1.37 -11.96
C TRP A 25 16.16 1.49 -11.02
N VAL A 26 14.93 1.41 -11.56
CA VAL A 26 13.70 1.42 -10.76
C VAL A 26 13.56 0.14 -9.94
N GLU A 27 13.87 -1.02 -10.53
CA GLU A 27 13.80 -2.30 -9.83
C GLU A 27 14.83 -2.37 -8.68
N ILE A 28 16.03 -1.83 -8.87
CA ILE A 28 17.05 -1.71 -7.81
C ILE A 28 16.53 -0.82 -6.68
N LYS A 29 15.90 0.33 -6.99
CA LYS A 29 15.33 1.22 -5.97
C LYS A 29 14.21 0.55 -5.17
N VAL A 30 13.34 -0.22 -5.84
CA VAL A 30 12.28 -0.97 -5.19
C VAL A 30 12.86 -2.09 -4.32
N ASN A 31 13.76 -2.92 -4.86
CA ASN A 31 14.29 -4.07 -4.14
C ASN A 31 15.23 -3.68 -2.99
N GLY A 32 15.82 -2.49 -3.04
CA GLY A 32 16.60 -1.93 -1.94
C GLY A 32 15.75 -1.31 -0.82
N ASP A 33 14.42 -1.26 -0.95
CA ASP A 33 13.51 -0.69 0.04
C ASP A 33 12.55 -1.77 0.60
N PRO A 34 12.73 -2.18 1.87
CA PRO A 34 11.89 -3.21 2.48
C PRO A 34 10.38 -2.89 2.49
N TYR A 35 10.01 -1.62 2.62
CA TYR A 35 8.60 -1.21 2.63
C TYR A 35 8.00 -1.32 1.23
N LEU A 36 8.75 -0.92 0.20
CA LEU A 36 8.31 -1.10 -1.19
C LEU A 36 8.23 -2.58 -1.58
N CYS A 37 9.14 -3.43 -1.07
CA CYS A 37 9.04 -4.88 -1.26
C CYS A 37 7.75 -5.45 -0.66
N ILE A 38 7.36 -5.04 0.55
CA ILE A 38 6.08 -5.46 1.16
C ILE A 38 4.90 -4.96 0.32
N CYS A 39 4.93 -3.71 -0.15
CA CYS A 39 3.88 -3.16 -1.00
C CYS A 39 3.75 -3.91 -2.34
N ALA A 40 4.89 -4.30 -2.93
CA ALA A 40 4.94 -5.06 -4.16
C ALA A 40 4.33 -6.45 -3.98
N ASP A 41 4.68 -7.13 -2.88
CA ASP A 41 4.17 -8.45 -2.56
C ASP A 41 2.67 -8.42 -2.29
N LEU A 42 2.19 -7.46 -1.50
CA LEU A 42 0.75 -7.23 -1.28
C LEU A 42 0.02 -6.97 -2.61
N ALA A 43 0.58 -6.12 -3.48
CA ALA A 43 -0.05 -5.81 -4.76
C ALA A 43 -0.11 -7.04 -5.69
N ASN A 44 0.94 -7.84 -5.74
CA ASN A 44 0.98 -9.06 -6.55
C ASN A 44 0.02 -10.12 -6.01
N ALA A 45 0.01 -10.34 -4.68
CA ALA A 45 -0.92 -11.26 -4.03
C ALA A 45 -2.38 -10.88 -4.34
N LEU A 46 -2.73 -9.59 -4.21
CA LEU A 46 -4.07 -9.09 -4.52
C LEU A 46 -4.43 -9.18 -6.02
N LYS A 47 -3.47 -9.02 -6.93
CA LYS A 47 -3.70 -9.14 -8.39
C LYS A 47 -3.93 -10.59 -8.83
N HIS A 48 -3.31 -11.54 -8.15
CA HIS A 48 -3.20 -12.93 -8.63
C HIS A 48 -3.80 -13.98 -7.69
N GLY A 49 -4.43 -13.57 -6.58
CA GLY A 49 -5.06 -14.49 -5.63
C GLY A 49 -4.07 -15.21 -4.71
N GLY A 50 -2.86 -14.67 -4.55
CA GLY A 50 -1.75 -15.25 -3.79
C GLY A 50 -0.41 -15.13 -4.52
N LEU A 51 0.69 -15.30 -3.80
CA LEU A 51 2.04 -15.35 -4.39
C LEU A 51 2.41 -16.78 -4.82
N ASP A 52 1.76 -17.78 -4.22
CA ASP A 52 2.11 -19.20 -4.31
C ASP A 52 1.59 -19.86 -5.59
N GLN A 53 0.69 -19.19 -6.30
CA GLN A 53 -0.01 -19.75 -7.47
C GLN A 53 0.81 -19.69 -8.76
N ASN A 54 1.90 -18.93 -8.79
CA ASN A 54 2.75 -18.83 -9.98
C ASN A 54 4.23 -18.67 -9.59
N PRO A 55 5.13 -19.58 -10.03
CA PRO A 55 6.56 -19.49 -9.74
C PRO A 55 7.25 -18.22 -10.26
N ARG A 56 6.56 -17.41 -11.10
CA ARG A 56 7.03 -16.08 -11.52
C ARG A 56 6.79 -14.97 -10.49
N PHE A 57 5.94 -15.20 -9.48
CA PHE A 57 5.59 -14.20 -8.46
C PHE A 57 6.22 -14.56 -7.12
N THR A 58 7.55 -14.54 -7.06
CA THR A 58 8.28 -14.71 -5.82
C THR A 58 8.17 -13.47 -4.93
N SER A 59 8.01 -13.71 -3.63
CA SER A 59 8.03 -12.64 -2.63
C SER A 59 9.36 -11.89 -2.69
N ARG A 60 9.30 -10.58 -2.85
CA ARG A 60 10.46 -9.67 -2.81
C ARG A 60 10.88 -9.35 -1.39
N SER A 61 9.93 -9.37 -0.45
CA SER A 61 10.20 -9.13 0.97
C SER A 61 10.65 -10.36 1.73
N GLY A 62 10.37 -11.57 1.20
CA GLY A 62 10.55 -12.84 1.89
C GLY A 62 9.56 -13.05 3.04
N LYS A 63 8.46 -12.29 3.09
CA LYS A 63 7.50 -12.29 4.22
C LYS A 63 6.08 -12.70 3.85
N SER A 64 5.80 -12.88 2.55
CA SER A 64 4.48 -13.25 2.00
C SER A 64 3.31 -12.52 2.67
N PRO A 65 3.32 -11.17 2.68
CA PRO A 65 2.39 -10.37 3.47
C PRO A 65 0.93 -10.51 3.01
N GLN A 66 0.01 -10.42 3.96
CA GLN A 66 -1.44 -10.43 3.73
C GLN A 66 -2.14 -9.29 4.47
N LEU A 67 -3.27 -8.82 3.93
CA LEU A 67 -4.11 -7.83 4.60
C LEU A 67 -4.98 -8.52 5.65
N GLY A 68 -4.91 -8.03 6.88
CA GLY A 68 -5.80 -8.40 7.97
C GLY A 68 -7.14 -7.66 7.90
N VAL A 69 -7.90 -7.75 8.98
CA VAL A 69 -9.21 -7.11 9.11
C VAL A 69 -9.05 -5.60 9.23
N LEU A 70 -9.88 -4.85 8.50
CA LEU A 70 -10.02 -3.40 8.67
C LEU A 70 -10.73 -3.11 9.99
N THR A 71 -10.06 -2.39 10.87
CA THR A 71 -10.65 -1.85 12.09
C THR A 71 -10.85 -0.35 11.94
N TYR A 72 -11.92 0.15 12.53
CA TYR A 72 -12.23 1.57 12.54
C TYR A 72 -12.69 2.00 13.92
N GLN A 73 -12.25 3.19 14.32
CA GLN A 73 -12.73 3.86 15.51
C GLN A 73 -13.36 5.18 15.08
N VAL A 74 -14.58 5.38 15.54
CA VAL A 74 -15.35 6.61 15.30
C VAL A 74 -15.57 7.29 16.65
N PRO A 75 -14.66 8.19 17.07
CA PRO A 75 -14.86 8.98 18.28
C PRO A 75 -16.10 9.85 18.16
N GLN A 76 -16.77 10.17 19.27
CA GLN A 76 -17.98 11.00 19.28
C GLN A 76 -17.80 12.33 18.52
N LYS A 77 -16.62 12.96 18.62
CA LYS A 77 -16.28 14.21 17.89
C LYS A 77 -16.30 14.07 16.35
N ALA A 78 -16.29 12.85 15.82
CA ALA A 78 -16.42 12.57 14.38
C ALA A 78 -17.89 12.52 13.94
N ILE A 79 -18.81 12.27 14.87
CA ILE A 79 -20.22 11.97 14.62
C ILE A 79 -21.03 13.26 14.61
N GLY A 80 -21.82 13.46 13.55
CA GLY A 80 -22.82 14.52 13.49
C GLY A 80 -24.17 14.08 14.03
N SER A 81 -24.60 12.86 13.67
CA SER A 81 -25.84 12.26 14.16
C SER A 81 -25.74 10.74 14.25
N LEU A 82 -26.55 10.18 15.13
CA LEU A 82 -26.72 8.75 15.36
C LEU A 82 -28.21 8.43 15.30
N CYS A 83 -28.63 7.57 14.39
CA CYS A 83 -30.00 7.09 14.29
C CYS A 83 -30.02 5.60 14.63
N ILE A 84 -30.82 5.22 15.63
CA ILE A 84 -30.98 3.83 16.05
C ILE A 84 -32.34 3.36 15.54
N GLY A 85 -32.32 2.40 14.61
CA GLY A 85 -33.50 1.71 14.13
C GLY A 85 -33.77 0.44 14.95
N ALA A 86 -34.87 -0.26 14.62
CA ALA A 86 -35.21 -1.53 15.27
C ALA A 86 -34.15 -2.63 15.04
N TYR A 87 -33.41 -2.56 13.93
CA TYR A 87 -32.44 -3.57 13.51
C TYR A 87 -31.12 -2.98 12.99
N ASP A 88 -30.94 -1.65 13.08
CA ASP A 88 -29.76 -0.98 12.56
C ASP A 88 -29.31 0.20 13.42
N VAL A 89 -28.07 0.60 13.20
CA VAL A 89 -27.49 1.82 13.75
C VAL A 89 -26.84 2.56 12.60
N ASN A 90 -27.35 3.74 12.30
CA ASN A 90 -26.84 4.63 11.26
C ASN A 90 -26.03 5.75 11.91
N VAL A 91 -24.76 5.88 11.54
CA VAL A 91 -23.85 6.93 12.04
C VAL A 91 -23.53 7.89 10.91
N MET A 92 -23.88 9.16 11.06
CA MET A 92 -23.45 10.21 10.14
C MET A 92 -22.12 10.78 10.60
N ILE A 93 -21.09 10.69 9.76
CA ILE A 93 -19.77 11.25 10.02
C ILE A 93 -19.69 12.66 9.43
N THR A 94 -19.64 13.68 10.28
CA THR A 94 -19.48 15.08 9.84
C THR A 94 -18.03 15.55 9.95
N ASN A 95 -17.18 14.84 10.70
CA ASN A 95 -15.78 15.19 10.86
C ASN A 95 -14.85 13.98 10.63
N PRO A 96 -14.65 13.57 9.36
CA PRO A 96 -13.97 12.33 9.01
C PRO A 96 -12.49 12.31 9.41
N LYS A 97 -11.87 13.47 9.61
CA LYS A 97 -10.47 13.57 10.09
C LYS A 97 -10.25 12.95 11.47
N PHE A 98 -11.32 12.73 12.24
CA PHE A 98 -11.26 12.10 13.54
C PHE A 98 -11.54 10.59 13.51
N VAL A 99 -11.95 10.04 12.36
CA VAL A 99 -12.09 8.61 12.18
C VAL A 99 -10.70 8.02 12.05
N ASN A 100 -10.40 7.03 12.88
CA ASN A 100 -9.15 6.27 12.78
C ASN A 100 -9.42 4.96 12.06
N LEU A 101 -8.70 4.71 10.98
CA LEU A 101 -8.75 3.48 10.20
C LEU A 101 -7.42 2.77 10.36
N GLU A 102 -7.44 1.50 10.75
CA GLU A 102 -6.25 0.65 10.81
C GLU A 102 -6.54 -0.64 10.05
N MET A 103 -5.59 -1.09 9.25
CA MET A 103 -5.67 -2.37 8.57
C MET A 103 -4.31 -3.05 8.71
N ILE A 104 -4.25 -4.02 9.61
CA ILE A 104 -3.00 -4.69 9.95
C ILE A 104 -2.48 -5.44 8.72
N VAL A 105 -1.18 -5.35 8.46
CA VAL A 105 -0.48 -6.23 7.52
C VAL A 105 0.16 -7.36 8.33
N LEU A 106 -0.19 -8.59 7.98
CA LEU A 106 0.31 -9.81 8.62
C LEU A 106 1.37 -10.46 7.73
N GLY A 107 2.39 -11.06 8.34
CA GLY A 107 3.29 -11.98 7.65
C GLY A 107 2.70 -13.39 7.58
N GLU A 108 3.37 -14.28 6.87
CA GLU A 108 2.99 -15.70 6.76
C GLU A 108 2.88 -16.40 8.12
N ASP A 109 3.71 -16.01 9.09
CA ASP A 109 3.70 -16.53 10.45
C ASP A 109 2.60 -15.92 11.35
N GLY A 110 1.71 -15.11 10.76
CA GLY A 110 0.65 -14.40 11.48
C GLY A 110 1.15 -13.20 12.31
N LYS A 111 2.44 -12.87 12.27
CA LYS A 111 2.95 -11.71 13.02
C LYS A 111 2.61 -10.41 12.30
N LYS A 112 2.35 -9.37 13.10
CA LYS A 112 2.12 -8.01 12.60
C LYS A 112 3.40 -7.45 11.97
N LEU A 113 3.32 -7.12 10.68
CA LEU A 113 4.36 -6.41 9.93
C LEU A 113 4.15 -4.90 9.92
N GLY A 114 2.92 -4.42 10.10
CA GLY A 114 2.63 -3.00 10.14
C GLY A 114 1.17 -2.67 9.88
N ASP A 115 0.91 -1.46 9.39
CA ASP A 115 -0.41 -0.98 8.99
C ASP A 115 -0.42 -0.63 7.49
N ALA A 116 -1.47 -1.05 6.81
CA ALA A 116 -1.59 -0.93 5.37
C ALA A 116 -1.68 0.51 4.90
N PHE A 117 -2.34 1.42 5.64
CA PHE A 117 -2.43 2.82 5.27
C PHE A 117 -1.06 3.50 5.38
N LYS A 118 -0.27 3.17 6.41
CA LYS A 118 1.12 3.62 6.53
C LYS A 118 2.00 3.12 5.38
N TYR A 119 1.86 1.86 4.97
CA TYR A 119 2.57 1.34 3.80
C TYR A 119 2.18 2.08 2.50
N LEU A 120 0.90 2.39 2.31
CA LEU A 120 0.42 3.13 1.14
C LEU A 120 0.94 4.56 1.11
N GLU A 121 0.92 5.25 2.25
CA GLU A 121 1.49 6.60 2.38
C GLU A 121 3.00 6.59 2.12
N TYR A 122 3.73 5.62 2.68
CA TYR A 122 5.15 5.46 2.43
C TYR A 122 5.44 5.22 0.96
N ALA A 123 4.71 4.29 0.32
CA ALA A 123 4.90 3.97 -1.08
C ALA A 123 4.68 5.17 -2.00
N LEU A 124 3.67 6.00 -1.70
CA LEU A 124 3.42 7.23 -2.45
C LEU A 124 4.63 8.18 -2.38
N LYS A 125 5.12 8.48 -1.17
CA LYS A 125 6.30 9.34 -0.96
C LYS A 125 7.56 8.76 -1.61
N ALA A 126 7.72 7.43 -1.56
CA ALA A 126 8.84 6.76 -2.17
C ALA A 126 8.81 6.87 -3.70
N TRP A 127 7.63 6.74 -4.33
CA TRP A 127 7.48 6.97 -5.77
C TRP A 127 7.79 8.40 -6.18
N GLU A 128 7.30 9.39 -5.42
CA GLU A 128 7.64 10.81 -5.64
C GLU A 128 9.16 11.03 -5.58
N LYS A 129 9.82 10.45 -4.57
CA LYS A 129 11.28 10.51 -4.44
C LYS A 129 12.01 9.87 -5.62
N ILE A 130 11.58 8.68 -6.07
CA ILE A 130 12.16 7.98 -7.23
C ILE A 130 12.02 8.83 -8.49
N VAL A 131 10.87 9.46 -8.71
CA VAL A 131 10.63 10.37 -9.84
C VAL A 131 11.53 11.60 -9.77
N ASN A 132 11.64 12.22 -8.60
CA ASN A 132 12.51 13.38 -8.39
C ASN A 132 13.98 13.05 -8.61
N ASP A 133 14.47 11.92 -8.09
CA ASP A 133 15.85 11.46 -8.28
C ASP A 133 16.13 11.05 -9.74
N ALA A 134 15.10 10.67 -10.50
CA ALA A 134 15.22 10.46 -11.94
C ALA A 134 15.28 11.77 -12.73
N GLY A 135 14.68 12.85 -12.21
CA GLY A 135 14.69 14.18 -12.83
C GLY A 135 15.96 14.98 -12.58
N LYS A 136 16.74 14.66 -11.53
CA LYS A 136 18.07 15.23 -11.29
C LYS A 136 19.03 14.74 -12.38
N VAL A 137 19.46 15.66 -13.23
CA VAL A 137 20.55 15.45 -14.19
C VAL A 137 21.84 15.26 -13.38
N VAL A 138 22.59 14.18 -13.66
CA VAL A 138 23.98 14.02 -13.21
C VAL A 138 24.86 14.77 -14.20
#